data_AF-A0A2M6Y3Y3-F1
#
_entry.id   AF-A0A2M6Y3Y3-F1
#
_cell.length_a   1.000
_cell.length_b   1.000
_cell.length_c   1.000
_cell.angle_alpha   90.00
_cell.angle_beta   90.00
_cell.angle_gamma   90.00
#
_symmetry.space_group_name_H-M   'P 1'
#
loop_
_entity.id
_entity.type
_entity.pdbx_description
1 polymer ?
#
loop_
_entity_poly.entity_id
_entity_poly.type
_entity_poly.pdbx_seq_one_letter_code
_entity_poly.pdbx_strand_id
1 'polypeptide(L)'
;MKPGKLRLAAWTALTAVLFFSAAAADLGLRSRSALLEARKQELWRDTPRLKELHYNGLFEKKLLLLKENAGRLTPEEMERRESLLKAERDLYISGSSAKLAYTWYKTAAGEFASPLNPWAAEAGKNLEAARDAWRSELAAAGPDAPPGPTD
;
A
#
# COMPACT_ATOMS: atom_id res chain seq x y z
N MET A 1 20.05 12.17 46.90
CA MET A 1 19.74 10.95 46.10
C MET A 1 21.03 10.17 45.90
N LYS A 2 21.09 8.84 46.11
CA LYS A 2 22.35 8.07 45.96
C LYS A 2 22.82 8.13 44.50
N PRO A 3 24.12 8.29 44.21
CA PRO A 3 24.64 8.47 42.84
C PRO A 3 24.27 7.32 41.89
N GLY A 4 24.13 6.09 42.39
CA GLY A 4 23.63 4.95 41.61
C GLY A 4 22.18 5.11 41.12
N LYS A 5 21.31 5.77 41.91
CA LYS A 5 19.90 6.03 41.52
C LYS A 5 19.80 7.11 40.43
N LEU A 6 20.70 8.10 40.46
CA LEU A 6 20.81 9.15 39.43
C LEU A 6 21.23 8.57 38.08
N ARG A 7 22.22 7.68 38.06
CA ARG A 7 22.67 7.00 36.83
C ARG A 7 21.57 6.11 36.24
N LEU A 8 20.89 5.32 37.07
CA LEU A 8 19.79 4.48 36.61
C LEU A 8 18.64 5.32 36.01
N ALA A 9 18.25 6.41 36.69
CA ALA A 9 17.22 7.31 36.18
C ALA A 9 17.60 7.96 34.84
N ALA A 10 18.87 8.36 34.68
CA ALA A 10 19.38 8.92 33.42
C ALA A 10 19.33 7.89 32.27
N TRP A 11 19.73 6.65 32.53
CA TRP A 11 19.63 5.57 31.54
C TRP A 11 18.19 5.26 31.16
N THR A 12 17.27 5.19 32.13
CA THR A 12 15.85 4.98 31.86
C THR A 12 15.28 6.10 30.99
N ALA A 13 15.58 7.36 31.31
CA ALA A 13 15.11 8.50 30.53
C ALA A 13 15.66 8.46 29.09
N LEU A 14 16.95 8.17 28.91
CA LEU A 14 17.56 8.03 27.60
C LEU A 14 16.91 6.91 26.78
N THR A 15 16.71 5.74 27.37
CA THR A 15 16.06 4.61 26.71
C THR A 15 14.63 4.95 26.28
N ALA A 16 13.87 5.65 27.15
CA ALA A 16 12.52 6.09 26.81
C ALA A 16 12.53 7.05 25.60
N VAL A 17 13.44 8.05 25.58
CA VAL A 17 13.58 8.99 24.46
C VAL A 17 13.92 8.25 23.17
N LEU A 18 14.87 7.32 23.20
CA LEU A 18 15.26 6.54 22.03
C LEU A 18 14.11 5.67 21.52
N PHE A 19 13.37 5.02 22.42
CA PHE A 19 12.22 4.19 22.07
C PHE A 19 11.12 5.01 21.38
N PHE A 20 10.71 6.13 21.98
CA PHE A 20 9.66 6.98 21.39
C PHE A 20 10.10 7.63 20.09
N SER A 21 11.39 7.98 19.96
CA SER A 21 11.94 8.49 18.70
C SER A 21 11.89 7.43 17.59
N ALA A 22 12.26 6.19 17.90
CA ALA A 22 12.18 5.07 16.96
C ALA A 22 10.73 4.78 16.55
N ALA A 23 9.79 4.80 17.50
CA ALA A 23 8.37 4.61 17.22
C ALA A 23 7.81 5.72 16.33
N ALA A 24 8.16 6.99 16.59
CA ALA A 24 7.75 8.11 15.74
C ALA A 24 8.31 8.00 14.32
N ALA A 25 9.57 7.56 14.18
CA ALA A 25 10.19 7.33 12.89
C ALA A 25 9.51 6.18 12.12
N ASP A 26 9.21 5.06 12.78
CA ASP A 26 8.49 3.92 12.17
C ASP A 26 7.10 4.35 11.65
N LEU A 27 6.32 5.04 12.48
CA LEU A 27 5.00 5.57 12.08
C LEU A 27 5.12 6.53 10.88
N GLY A 28 6.10 7.43 10.91
CA GLY A 28 6.36 8.34 9.80
C GLY A 28 6.71 7.63 8.50
N LEU A 29 7.57 6.60 8.55
CA LEU A 29 7.96 5.81 7.38
C LEU A 29 6.80 4.98 6.81
N ARG A 30 5.98 4.38 7.67
CA ARG A 30 4.79 3.62 7.26
C ARG A 30 3.74 4.53 6.63
N SER A 31 3.48 5.68 7.23
CA SER A 31 2.57 6.70 6.69
C SER A 31 3.04 7.23 5.34
N ARG A 32 4.34 7.52 5.20
CA ARG A 32 4.94 7.93 3.92
C ARG A 32 4.77 6.85 2.85
N SER A 33 5.00 5.59 3.19
CA SER A 33 4.89 4.48 2.25
C SER A 33 3.44 4.28 1.79
N ALA A 34 2.49 4.33 2.73
CA ALA A 34 1.06 4.28 2.42
C ALA A 34 0.62 5.47 1.54
N LEU A 35 1.08 6.69 1.84
CA LEU A 35 0.82 7.87 1.04
C LEU A 35 1.35 7.73 -0.40
N LEU A 36 2.57 7.20 -0.58
CA LEU A 36 3.14 6.97 -1.90
C LEU A 36 2.34 5.93 -2.69
N GLU A 37 1.89 4.86 -2.05
CA GLU A 37 1.04 3.88 -2.72
C GLU A 37 -0.33 4.48 -3.06
N ALA A 38 -0.92 5.30 -2.19
CA ALA A 38 -2.17 6.01 -2.49
C ALA A 38 -2.05 6.87 -3.76
N ARG A 39 -0.99 7.69 -3.86
CA ARG A 39 -0.71 8.54 -5.03
C ARG A 39 -0.46 7.75 -6.30
N LYS A 40 0.22 6.62 -6.19
CA LYS A 40 0.43 5.72 -7.32
C LYS A 40 -0.90 5.15 -7.83
N GLN A 41 -1.81 4.79 -6.91
CA GLN A 41 -3.15 4.34 -7.29
C GLN A 41 -3.99 5.46 -7.90
N GLU A 42 -3.91 6.69 -7.40
CA GLU A 42 -4.53 7.86 -8.06
C GLU A 42 -4.00 8.06 -9.48
N LEU A 43 -2.68 8.02 -9.66
CA LEU A 43 -2.05 8.11 -10.98
C LEU A 43 -2.55 7.00 -11.92
N TRP A 44 -2.73 5.79 -11.40
CA TRP A 44 -3.27 4.67 -12.17
C TRP A 44 -4.76 4.80 -12.47
N ARG A 45 -5.56 5.38 -11.58
CA ARG A 45 -6.96 5.73 -11.86
C ARG A 45 -7.02 6.73 -13.00
N ASP A 46 -6.20 7.77 -12.94
CA ASP A 46 -6.21 8.87 -13.92
C ASP A 46 -5.57 8.45 -15.24
N THR A 47 -4.62 7.51 -15.20
CA THR A 47 -3.95 6.94 -16.38
C THR A 47 -3.88 5.40 -16.30
N PRO A 48 -4.98 4.68 -16.60
CA PRO A 48 -5.07 3.22 -16.48
C PRO A 48 -3.99 2.46 -17.24
N ARG A 49 -3.54 3.02 -18.37
CA ARG A 49 -2.47 2.44 -19.18
C ARG A 49 -1.16 2.24 -18.41
N LEU A 50 -0.83 3.12 -17.45
CA LEU A 50 0.38 2.97 -16.63
C LEU A 50 0.31 1.75 -15.72
N LYS A 51 -0.89 1.43 -15.22
CA LYS A 51 -1.14 0.23 -14.41
C LYS A 51 -0.97 -1.04 -15.23
N GLU A 52 -1.55 -1.07 -16.43
CA GLU A 52 -1.39 -2.18 -17.37
C GLU A 52 0.09 -2.44 -17.68
N LEU A 53 0.83 -1.39 -18.05
CA LEU A 53 2.26 -1.49 -18.35
C LEU A 53 3.05 -2.05 -17.16
N HIS A 54 2.74 -1.57 -15.94
CA HIS A 54 3.40 -2.05 -14.74
C HIS A 54 3.19 -3.55 -14.51
N TYR A 55 1.93 -4.01 -14.53
CA TYR A 55 1.63 -5.42 -14.26
C TYR A 55 1.99 -6.35 -15.42
N ASN A 56 1.95 -5.88 -16.68
CA ASN A 56 2.50 -6.61 -17.82
C ASN A 56 4.01 -6.83 -17.65
N GLY A 57 4.76 -5.79 -17.27
CA GLY A 57 6.20 -5.93 -17.03
C GLY A 57 6.54 -6.86 -15.86
N LEU A 58 5.73 -6.87 -14.80
CA LEU A 58 5.89 -7.85 -13.70
C LEU A 58 5.58 -9.28 -14.16
N PHE A 59 4.52 -9.46 -14.95
CA PHE A 59 4.16 -10.75 -15.54
C PHE A 59 5.28 -11.30 -16.42
N GLU A 60 5.82 -10.49 -17.34
CA GLU A 60 6.91 -10.89 -18.24
C GLU A 60 8.16 -11.33 -17.46
N LYS A 61 8.52 -10.60 -16.40
CA LYS A 61 9.63 -10.98 -15.51
C LYS A 61 9.39 -12.33 -14.82
N LYS A 62 8.19 -12.52 -14.24
CA LYS A 62 7.84 -13.80 -13.60
C LYS A 62 7.78 -14.96 -14.60
N LEU A 63 7.31 -14.70 -15.81
CA LEU A 63 7.26 -15.68 -16.89
C LEU A 63 8.66 -16.08 -17.36
N LEU A 64 9.59 -15.12 -17.47
CA LEU A 64 10.99 -15.41 -17.79
C LEU A 64 11.61 -16.32 -16.74
N LEU A 65 11.45 -15.99 -15.45
CA LEU A 65 11.94 -16.82 -14.34
C LEU A 65 11.30 -18.22 -14.34
N LEU A 66 10.02 -18.34 -14.71
CA LEU A 66 9.35 -19.63 -14.86
C LEU A 66 9.99 -20.46 -15.99
N LYS A 67 10.25 -19.83 -17.14
CA LYS A 67 10.88 -20.47 -18.30
C LYS A 67 12.32 -20.91 -18.04
N GLU A 68 13.08 -20.12 -17.30
CA GLU A 68 14.44 -20.50 -16.85
C GLU A 68 14.43 -21.76 -15.97
N ASN A 69 13.32 -22.04 -15.29
CA ASN A 69 13.13 -23.23 -14.47
C ASN A 69 12.36 -24.37 -15.17
N ALA A 70 12.08 -24.25 -16.48
CA ALA A 70 11.23 -25.21 -17.21
C ALA A 70 11.78 -26.64 -17.20
N GLY A 71 13.11 -26.82 -17.16
CA GLY A 71 13.73 -28.15 -17.09
C GLY A 71 13.47 -28.92 -15.78
N ARG A 72 12.81 -28.29 -14.80
CA ARG A 72 12.44 -28.89 -13.51
C ARG A 72 10.94 -29.16 -13.37
N LEU A 73 10.15 -28.83 -14.38
CA LEU A 73 8.69 -28.89 -14.34
C LEU A 73 8.16 -29.80 -15.45
N THR A 74 7.05 -30.46 -15.19
CA THR A 74 6.31 -31.12 -16.28
C THR A 74 5.63 -30.07 -17.17
N PRO A 75 5.28 -30.42 -18.43
CA PRO A 75 4.52 -29.51 -19.29
C PRO A 75 3.21 -29.01 -18.66
N GLU A 76 2.49 -29.89 -17.95
CA GLU A 76 1.25 -29.54 -17.25
C GLU A 76 1.47 -28.55 -16.10
N GLU A 77 2.55 -28.73 -15.32
CA GLU A 77 2.91 -27.80 -14.26
C GLU A 77 3.30 -26.42 -14.80
N MET A 78 4.01 -26.39 -15.93
CA MET A 78 4.39 -25.15 -16.60
C MET A 78 3.14 -24.38 -17.06
N GLU A 79 2.22 -25.06 -17.76
CA GLU A 79 0.97 -24.46 -18.25
C GLU A 79 0.11 -23.94 -17.09
N ARG A 80 -0.02 -24.74 -16.02
CA ARG A 80 -0.77 -24.32 -14.82
C ARG A 80 -0.16 -23.07 -14.20
N ARG A 81 1.16 -23.01 -14.05
CA ARG A 81 1.84 -21.85 -13.46
C ARG A 81 1.72 -20.61 -14.34
N GLU A 82 1.86 -20.76 -15.65
CA GLU A 82 1.67 -19.65 -16.60
C GLU A 82 0.24 -19.11 -16.53
N SER A 83 -0.76 -20.00 -16.50
CA SER A 83 -2.18 -19.64 -16.32
C SER A 83 -2.41 -18.87 -15.02
N LEU A 84 -1.82 -19.32 -13.91
CA LEU A 84 -1.89 -18.61 -12.62
C LEU A 84 -1.24 -17.22 -12.69
N LEU A 85 -0.08 -17.08 -13.33
CA LEU A 85 0.59 -15.78 -13.50
C LEU A 85 -0.26 -14.81 -14.34
N LYS A 86 -0.92 -15.33 -15.38
CA LYS A 86 -1.83 -14.55 -16.23
C LYS A 86 -3.06 -14.09 -15.43
N ALA A 87 -3.68 -15.01 -14.69
CA ALA A 87 -4.83 -14.69 -13.84
C ALA A 87 -4.47 -13.67 -12.75
N GLU A 88 -3.29 -13.79 -12.13
CA GLU A 88 -2.79 -12.83 -11.14
C GLU A 88 -2.63 -11.42 -11.75
N ARG A 89 -2.01 -11.32 -12.93
CA ARG A 89 -1.88 -10.06 -13.66
C ARG A 89 -3.25 -9.44 -13.96
N ASP A 90 -4.16 -10.23 -14.51
CA ASP A 90 -5.49 -9.76 -14.92
C ASP A 90 -6.31 -9.29 -13.71
N LEU A 91 -6.22 -10.00 -12.58
CA LEU A 91 -6.80 -9.59 -11.29
C LEU A 91 -6.26 -8.22 -10.83
N TYR A 92 -4.94 -8.03 -10.88
CA TYR A 92 -4.37 -6.75 -10.44
C TYR A 92 -4.73 -5.59 -11.36
N ILE A 93 -4.72 -5.81 -12.69
CA ILE A 93 -5.10 -4.78 -13.67
C ILE A 93 -6.57 -4.37 -13.47
N SER A 94 -7.47 -5.35 -13.35
CA SER A 94 -8.92 -5.12 -13.21
C SER A 94 -9.35 -4.54 -11.86
N GLY A 95 -8.52 -4.64 -10.82
CA GLY A 95 -8.85 -4.08 -9.51
C GLY A 95 -9.09 -2.56 -9.53
N SER A 96 -10.04 -2.07 -8.74
CA SER A 96 -10.31 -0.63 -8.64
C SER A 96 -9.13 0.15 -8.07
N SER A 97 -8.57 1.06 -8.86
CA SER A 97 -7.52 1.97 -8.38
C SER A 97 -8.09 3.10 -7.52
N ALA A 98 -9.33 3.54 -7.75
CA ALA A 98 -9.99 4.53 -6.89
C ALA A 98 -10.20 4.00 -5.46
N LYS A 99 -10.67 2.74 -5.34
CA LYS A 99 -10.81 2.05 -4.07
C LYS A 99 -9.47 1.94 -3.34
N LEU A 100 -8.43 1.46 -4.03
CA LEU A 100 -7.11 1.28 -3.44
C LEU A 100 -6.49 2.61 -3.00
N ALA A 101 -6.65 3.69 -3.78
CA ALA A 101 -6.21 5.03 -3.40
C ALA A 101 -6.87 5.46 -2.08
N TYR A 102 -8.21 5.35 -1.98
CA TYR A 102 -8.93 5.66 -0.74
C TYR A 102 -8.45 4.81 0.44
N THR A 103 -8.30 3.50 0.27
CA THR A 103 -7.81 2.60 1.33
C THR A 103 -6.44 3.04 1.84
N TRP A 104 -5.50 3.33 0.93
CA TRP A 104 -4.15 3.74 1.33
C TRP A 104 -4.11 5.14 1.96
N TYR A 105 -4.92 6.09 1.48
CA TYR A 105 -5.06 7.38 2.16
C TYR A 105 -5.66 7.22 3.55
N LYS A 106 -6.68 6.38 3.73
CA LYS A 106 -7.31 6.10 5.02
C LYS A 106 -6.30 5.49 5.99
N THR A 107 -5.51 4.51 5.54
CA THR A 107 -4.43 3.91 6.33
C THR A 107 -3.36 4.94 6.69
N ALA A 108 -2.88 5.74 5.72
CA ALA A 108 -1.85 6.76 5.97
C ALA A 108 -2.31 7.84 6.97
N ALA A 109 -3.57 8.27 6.87
CA ALA A 109 -4.15 9.32 7.71
C ALA A 109 -4.65 8.82 9.07
N GLY A 110 -5.17 7.60 9.14
CA GLY A 110 -5.82 7.04 10.34
C GLY A 110 -4.92 6.11 11.15
N GLU A 111 -4.35 5.08 10.53
CA GLU A 111 -3.59 4.05 11.25
C GLU A 111 -2.22 4.54 11.72
N PHE A 112 -1.65 5.53 11.03
CA PHE A 112 -0.34 6.12 11.35
C PHE A 112 -0.45 7.59 11.78
N ALA A 113 -1.62 7.98 12.30
CA ALA A 113 -1.90 9.33 12.74
C ALA A 113 -0.98 9.75 13.90
N SER A 114 -0.32 10.90 13.74
CA SER A 114 0.39 11.58 14.83
C SER A 114 0.42 13.08 14.53
N PRO A 115 0.28 13.97 15.54
CA PRO A 115 0.38 15.42 15.34
C PRO A 115 1.71 15.86 14.70
N LEU A 116 2.75 15.05 14.85
CA LEU A 116 4.09 15.32 14.33
C LEU A 116 4.36 14.64 12.98
N ASN A 117 3.40 13.90 12.43
CA ASN A 117 3.56 13.16 11.19
C ASN A 117 2.98 13.95 9.99
N PRO A 118 3.82 14.63 9.18
CA PRO A 118 3.34 15.44 8.07
C PRO A 118 2.66 14.59 6.97
N TRP A 119 3.06 13.32 6.82
CA TRP A 119 2.51 12.43 5.79
C TRP A 119 1.07 12.03 6.10
N ALA A 120 0.74 11.81 7.37
CA ALA A 120 -0.63 11.53 7.80
C ALA A 120 -1.52 12.76 7.59
N ALA A 121 -1.02 13.95 7.91
CA ALA A 121 -1.75 15.20 7.68
C ALA A 121 -1.99 15.45 6.18
N GLU A 122 -1.00 15.16 5.34
CA GLU A 122 -1.13 15.26 3.88
C GLU A 122 -2.12 14.22 3.31
N ALA A 123 -2.07 12.98 3.79
CA ALA A 123 -3.04 11.95 3.42
C ALA A 123 -4.48 12.36 3.77
N GLY A 124 -4.69 12.95 4.95
CA GLY A 124 -5.99 13.43 5.39
C GLY A 124 -6.59 14.49 4.46
N LYS A 125 -5.75 15.37 3.86
CA LYS A 125 -6.22 16.38 2.89
C LYS A 125 -6.76 15.77 1.59
N ASN A 126 -6.27 14.60 1.19
CA ASN A 126 -6.64 13.95 -0.06
C ASN A 126 -7.71 12.86 0.11
N LEU A 127 -7.98 12.45 1.36
CA LEU A 127 -8.90 11.35 1.68
C LEU A 127 -10.31 11.57 1.13
N GLU A 128 -10.82 12.79 1.23
CA GLU A 128 -12.16 13.17 0.74
C GLU A 128 -12.26 13.04 -0.78
N ALA A 129 -11.29 13.59 -1.51
CA ALA A 129 -11.24 13.49 -2.97
C ALA A 129 -11.13 12.02 -3.44
N ALA A 130 -10.34 11.20 -2.74
CA ALA A 130 -10.23 9.77 -3.03
C ALA A 130 -11.55 9.01 -2.76
N ARG A 131 -12.26 9.36 -1.69
CA ARG A 131 -13.59 8.81 -1.37
C ARG A 131 -14.60 9.12 -2.46
N ASP A 132 -14.64 10.37 -2.92
CA ASP A 132 -15.57 10.80 -3.96
C ASP A 132 -15.26 10.16 -5.31
N ALA A 133 -13.97 10.03 -5.66
CA ALA A 133 -13.56 9.30 -6.85
C ALA A 133 -14.02 7.82 -6.81
N TRP A 134 -13.89 7.16 -5.66
CA TRP A 134 -14.38 5.79 -5.52
C TRP A 134 -15.91 5.70 -5.61
N ARG A 135 -16.64 6.63 -4.96
CA ARG A 135 -18.11 6.71 -5.09
C ARG A 135 -18.54 6.91 -6.55
N SER A 136 -17.84 7.77 -7.29
CA SER A 136 -18.11 8.00 -8.72
C SER A 136 -17.90 6.73 -9.55
N GLU A 137 -16.84 5.95 -9.26
CA GLU A 137 -16.58 4.68 -9.93
C GLU A 137 -17.69 3.66 -9.66
N LEU A 138 -18.17 3.56 -8.41
CA LEU A 138 -19.27 2.66 -8.05
C LEU A 138 -20.59 3.08 -8.70
N ALA A 139 -20.87 4.39 -8.76
CA ALA A 139 -22.05 4.91 -9.43
C ALA A 139 -22.05 4.55 -10.93
N ALA A 140 -20.88 4.54 -11.58
CA ALA A 140 -20.73 4.10 -12.96
C ALA A 140 -20.87 2.58 -13.14
N ALA A 141 -20.54 1.79 -12.13
CA ALA A 141 -20.64 0.32 -12.16
C ALA A 141 -22.08 -0.22 -12.00
N GLY A 142 -23.00 0.59 -11.48
CA GLY A 142 -24.43 0.25 -11.39
C GLY A 142 -24.82 -0.53 -10.13
N PRO A 143 -26.03 -1.15 -10.10
CA PRO A 143 -26.64 -1.71 -8.88
C PRO A 143 -25.92 -2.95 -8.32
N ASP A 144 -25.10 -3.63 -9.12
CA ASP A 144 -24.30 -4.78 -8.70
C ASP A 144 -22.91 -4.38 -8.16
N ALA A 145 -22.69 -3.08 -7.94
CA ALA A 145 -21.42 -2.58 -7.42
C ALA A 145 -21.15 -3.07 -5.98
N PRO A 146 -19.89 -3.38 -5.64
CA PRO A 146 -19.51 -3.77 -4.28
C PRO A 146 -19.76 -2.64 -3.27
N PRO A 147 -19.83 -2.94 -1.96
CA PRO A 147 -20.07 -1.93 -0.94
C PRO A 147 -19.05 -0.79 -1.01
N GLY A 148 -19.57 0.44 -0.90
CA GLY A 148 -18.77 1.66 -1.00
C GLY A 148 -17.98 2.00 0.25
N PRO A 149 -17.29 3.16 0.24
CA PRO A 149 -16.51 3.62 1.38
C PRO A 149 -17.41 3.82 2.60
N THR A 150 -17.02 3.23 3.72
CA THR A 150 -17.64 3.49 5.03
C THR A 150 -16.95 4.69 5.67
N ASP A 151 -17.75 5.56 6.28
CA ASP A 151 -17.26 6.68 7.08
C ASP A 151 -16.48 6.19 8.33
#